data_AF-A0A2P7EGZ0-F1
#
_entry.id   AF-A0A2P7EGZ0-F1
#
_cell.length_a   1.000
_cell.length_b   1.000
_cell.length_c   1.000
_cell.angle_alpha   90.00
_cell.angle_beta   90.00
_cell.angle_gamma   90.00
#
_symmetry.space_group_name_H-M   'P 1'
#
loop_
_entity.id
_entity.type
_entity.pdbx_description
1 polymer ?
#
loop_
_entity_poly.entity_id
_entity_poly.type
_entity_poly.pdbx_seq_one_letter_code
_entity_poly.pdbx_strand_id
1 'polypeptide(L)'
;MLFKRLLLMSSAALGVIIFGLLLLGEFRTWQVQSSPQQKKYLTGGLPHLAPKGFYAGYVPSLSGSPWQGKRFDPINDRGVNIFVNQGKASAKYPFYSSIGASSRDGNLQVFRINYNNSANPWWVRLFLDELVVVRPGFFLGKLSLKIIPGRPYQITFFDLQQDNNRFRSEPK
;
A
#
# COMPACT_ATOMS: atom_id res chain seq x y z
N MET A 1 -27.59 -39.17 3.97
CA MET A 1 -26.11 -39.37 3.99
C MET A 1 -25.38 -38.61 2.88
N LEU A 2 -25.91 -38.54 1.66
CA LEU A 2 -25.29 -37.84 0.52
C LEU A 2 -25.01 -36.35 0.77
N PHE A 3 -25.97 -35.61 1.34
CA PHE A 3 -25.82 -34.18 1.66
C PHE A 3 -24.65 -33.88 2.62
N LYS A 4 -24.49 -34.69 3.68
CA LYS A 4 -23.37 -34.54 4.63
C LYS A 4 -22.01 -34.76 3.95
N ARG A 5 -21.92 -35.75 3.03
CA ARG A 5 -20.70 -36.01 2.26
C ARG A 5 -20.38 -34.87 1.29
N LEU A 6 -21.39 -34.34 0.59
CA LEU A 6 -21.25 -33.17 -0.28
C LEU A 6 -20.78 -31.93 0.49
N LEU A 7 -21.36 -31.66 1.66
CA LEU A 7 -20.95 -30.54 2.52
C LEU A 7 -19.51 -30.69 3.05
N LEU A 8 -19.11 -31.91 3.41
CA LEU A 8 -17.74 -32.22 3.83
C LEU A 8 -16.75 -32.01 2.69
N MET A 9 -17.06 -32.50 1.50
CA MET A 9 -16.20 -32.35 0.32
C MET A 9 -16.05 -30.88 -0.11
N SER A 10 -17.15 -30.11 -0.11
CA SER A 10 -17.09 -28.68 -0.45
C SER A 10 -16.31 -27.88 0.59
N SER A 11 -16.47 -28.20 1.88
CA SER A 11 -15.70 -27.56 2.96
C SER A 11 -14.21 -27.89 2.86
N ALA A 12 -13.84 -29.14 2.55
CA ALA A 12 -12.46 -29.54 2.35
C ALA A 12 -11.84 -28.84 1.13
N ALA A 13 -12.57 -28.79 0.01
CA ALA A 13 -12.11 -28.08 -1.19
C ALA A 13 -11.89 -26.58 -0.91
N LEU A 14 -12.81 -25.94 -0.20
CA LEU A 14 -12.65 -24.54 0.21
C LEU A 14 -11.42 -24.36 1.12
N GLY A 15 -11.20 -25.27 2.07
CA GLY A 15 -10.03 -25.27 2.94
C GLY A 15 -8.72 -25.35 2.15
N VAL A 16 -8.63 -26.23 1.15
CA VAL A 16 -7.46 -26.36 0.27
C VAL A 16 -7.23 -25.08 -0.53
N ILE A 17 -8.29 -24.47 -1.08
CA ILE A 17 -8.18 -23.21 -1.82
C ILE A 17 -7.65 -22.08 -0.92
N ILE A 18 -8.23 -21.92 0.28
CA ILE A 18 -7.78 -20.89 1.23
C ILE A 18 -6.32 -21.12 1.59
N PHE A 19 -5.94 -22.35 1.94
CA PHE A 19 -4.56 -22.69 2.27
C PHE A 19 -3.60 -22.37 1.11
N GLY A 20 -3.96 -22.73 -0.13
CA GLY A 20 -3.17 -22.40 -1.32
C GLY A 20 -2.99 -20.89 -1.51
N LEU A 21 -4.04 -20.09 -1.29
CA LEU A 21 -3.96 -18.62 -1.37
C LEU A 21 -3.05 -18.03 -0.28
N LEU A 22 -3.07 -18.58 0.94
CA LEU A 22 -2.19 -18.14 2.02
C LEU A 22 -0.73 -18.47 1.71
N LEU A 23 -0.45 -19.67 1.18
CA LEU A 23 0.89 -20.04 0.73
C LEU A 23 1.39 -19.14 -0.39
N LEU A 24 0.53 -18.81 -1.36
CA LEU A 24 0.85 -17.88 -2.43
C LEU A 24 1.19 -16.48 -1.87
N GLY A 25 0.45 -16.02 -0.87
CA GLY A 25 0.72 -14.76 -0.17
C GLY A 25 2.07 -14.75 0.54
N GLU A 26 2.43 -15.82 1.25
CA GLU A 26 3.74 -15.95 1.91
C GLU A 26 4.87 -16.02 0.88
N PHE A 27 4.69 -16.79 -0.21
CA PHE A 27 5.66 -16.84 -1.30
C PHE A 27 5.88 -15.47 -1.92
N ARG A 28 4.81 -14.72 -2.19
CA ARG A 28 4.91 -13.35 -2.71
C ARG A 28 5.61 -12.42 -1.72
N THR A 29 5.30 -12.54 -0.43
CA THR A 29 5.96 -11.77 0.62
C THR A 29 7.45 -12.05 0.64
N TRP A 30 7.85 -13.33 0.56
CA TRP A 30 9.25 -13.74 0.47
C TRP A 30 9.96 -13.15 -0.76
N GLN A 31 9.31 -13.12 -1.93
CA GLN A 31 9.86 -12.46 -3.13
C GLN A 31 10.11 -10.97 -2.90
N VAL A 32 9.14 -10.26 -2.28
CA VAL A 32 9.27 -8.82 -1.98
C VAL A 32 10.41 -8.60 -0.97
N GLN A 33 10.47 -9.37 0.12
CA GLN A 33 11.52 -9.26 1.13
C GLN A 33 12.91 -9.65 0.61
N SER A 34 12.99 -10.51 -0.40
CA SER A 34 14.27 -10.92 -0.99
C SER A 34 14.75 -9.98 -2.11
N SER A 35 13.97 -8.95 -2.44
CA SER A 35 14.27 -8.05 -3.57
C SER A 35 15.37 -7.02 -3.26
N PRO A 36 16.06 -6.48 -4.29
CA PRO A 36 16.99 -5.36 -4.11
C PRO A 36 16.34 -4.11 -3.50
N GLN A 37 15.05 -3.90 -3.75
CA GLN A 37 14.26 -2.80 -3.19
C GLN A 37 14.11 -2.94 -1.68
N GLN A 38 13.99 -4.17 -1.16
CA GLN A 38 14.00 -4.39 0.29
C GLN A 38 15.28 -3.86 0.92
N LYS A 39 16.46 -4.10 0.32
CA LYS A 39 17.73 -3.59 0.86
C LYS A 39 17.73 -2.07 0.95
N LYS A 40 17.26 -1.38 -0.10
CA LYS A 40 17.11 0.09 -0.12
C LYS A 40 16.10 0.58 0.90
N TYR A 41 15.01 -0.16 1.08
CA TYR A 41 13.96 0.16 2.04
C TYR A 41 14.47 0.10 3.48
N LEU A 42 15.25 -0.94 3.81
CA LEU A 42 15.83 -1.12 5.13
C LEU A 42 16.86 -0.04 5.50
N THR A 43 17.52 0.57 4.50
CA THR A 43 18.43 1.71 4.71
C THR A 43 17.73 3.07 4.67
N GLY A 44 16.43 3.09 4.35
CA GLY A 44 15.65 4.32 4.29
C GLY A 44 15.34 4.87 5.69
N GLY A 45 15.08 6.18 5.75
CA GLY A 45 14.78 6.87 7.00
C GLY A 45 13.31 7.29 7.13
N LEU A 46 12.95 7.79 8.30
CA LEU A 46 11.72 8.57 8.45
C LEU A 46 11.87 9.92 7.73
N PRO A 47 10.77 10.47 7.20
CA PRO A 47 10.80 11.85 6.74
C PRO A 47 10.99 12.80 7.93
N HIS A 48 11.87 13.79 7.77
CA HIS A 48 12.08 14.84 8.77
C HIS A 48 10.79 15.64 9.01
N LEU A 49 10.03 15.91 7.94
CA LEU A 49 8.72 16.55 8.00
C LEU A 49 7.68 15.66 7.36
N ALA A 50 6.47 15.63 7.92
CA ALA A 50 5.35 14.92 7.31
C ALA A 50 5.17 15.40 5.84
N PRO A 51 5.00 14.47 4.88
CA PRO A 51 4.89 14.80 3.47
C PRO A 51 3.70 15.72 3.23
N LYS A 52 3.87 16.70 2.33
CA LYS A 52 2.85 17.69 1.99
C LYS A 52 2.67 17.78 0.49
N GLY A 53 1.43 17.89 0.05
CA GLY A 53 1.13 18.09 -1.37
C GLY A 53 1.24 16.80 -2.17
N PHE A 54 1.46 16.93 -3.48
CA PHE A 54 1.40 15.82 -4.41
C PHE A 54 2.76 15.14 -4.61
N TYR A 55 2.72 13.81 -4.65
CA TYR A 55 3.85 12.95 -4.98
C TYR A 55 3.44 12.04 -6.13
N ALA A 56 4.15 12.12 -7.25
CA ALA A 56 3.98 11.26 -8.40
C ALA A 56 4.38 9.82 -8.07
N GLY A 57 3.53 8.87 -8.45
CA GLY A 57 3.70 7.46 -8.16
C GLY A 57 4.24 6.66 -9.34
N TYR A 58 5.08 5.68 -9.04
CA TYR A 58 5.56 4.70 -10.01
C TYR A 58 5.54 3.30 -9.40
N VAL A 59 4.96 2.34 -10.11
CA VAL A 59 4.99 0.92 -9.73
C VAL A 59 5.65 0.16 -10.87
N PRO A 60 6.83 -0.46 -10.67
CA PRO A 60 7.56 -1.12 -11.76
C PRO A 60 6.75 -2.17 -12.52
N SER A 61 5.84 -2.86 -11.83
CA SER A 61 5.02 -3.95 -12.40
C SER A 61 3.70 -3.49 -13.03
N LEU A 62 3.39 -2.19 -13.05
CA LEU A 62 2.09 -1.68 -13.52
C LEU A 62 2.25 -0.48 -14.48
N SER A 63 2.93 -0.71 -15.59
CA SER A 63 2.98 0.24 -16.71
C SER A 63 1.55 0.55 -17.22
N GLY A 64 1.25 1.83 -17.42
CA GLY A 64 -0.07 2.27 -17.89
C GLY A 64 -1.17 2.33 -16.81
N SER A 65 -0.81 2.17 -15.53
CA SER A 65 -1.76 2.35 -14.43
C SER A 65 -2.38 3.76 -14.45
N PRO A 66 -3.71 3.89 -14.22
CA PRO A 66 -4.34 5.20 -14.10
C PRO A 66 -3.95 5.90 -12.80
N TRP A 67 -3.37 5.18 -11.83
CA TRP A 67 -2.86 5.78 -10.61
C TRP A 67 -1.67 6.68 -10.92
N GLN A 68 -1.74 7.94 -10.48
CA GLN A 68 -0.70 8.95 -10.70
C GLN A 68 0.13 9.23 -9.45
N GLY A 69 -0.29 8.76 -8.27
CA GLY A 69 0.39 9.03 -7.02
C GLY A 69 -0.54 9.40 -5.88
N LYS A 70 -0.01 10.15 -4.91
CA LYS A 70 -0.70 10.48 -3.65
C LYS A 70 -0.60 11.97 -3.35
N ARG A 71 -1.64 12.51 -2.75
CA ARG A 71 -1.63 13.85 -2.16
C ARG A 71 -1.74 13.75 -0.66
N PHE A 72 -0.82 14.37 0.06
CA PHE A 72 -0.76 14.38 1.52
C PHE A 72 -1.22 15.71 2.10
N ASP A 73 -1.98 15.62 3.19
CA ASP A 73 -2.46 16.71 4.02
C ASP A 73 -1.98 16.45 5.47
N PRO A 74 -0.77 16.91 5.80
CA PRO A 74 -0.14 16.63 7.09
C PRO A 74 -0.81 17.38 8.26
N ILE A 75 -1.64 18.38 7.98
CA ILE A 75 -2.37 19.12 9.04
C ILE A 75 -3.44 18.22 9.68
N ASN A 76 -3.99 17.30 8.89
CA ASN A 76 -5.10 16.43 9.27
C ASN A 76 -4.70 14.94 9.28
N ASP A 77 -3.40 14.64 9.26
CA ASP A 77 -2.84 13.28 9.20
C ASP A 77 -3.55 12.38 8.18
N ARG A 78 -3.77 12.92 6.98
CA ARG A 78 -4.53 12.25 5.92
C ARG A 78 -3.95 12.47 4.54
N GLY A 79 -4.53 11.78 3.58
CA GLY A 79 -4.29 12.04 2.18
C GLY A 79 -5.24 11.26 1.29
N VAL A 80 -4.97 11.30 -0.01
CA VAL A 80 -5.79 10.66 -1.02
C VAL A 80 -4.94 10.22 -2.21
N ASN A 81 -5.33 9.13 -2.88
CA ASN A 81 -4.70 8.74 -4.13
C ASN A 81 -5.27 9.54 -5.29
N ILE A 82 -4.41 9.92 -6.24
CA ILE A 82 -4.80 10.63 -7.44
C ILE A 82 -4.76 9.66 -8.62
N PHE A 83 -5.84 9.62 -9.38
CA PHE A 83 -5.98 8.83 -10.59
C PHE A 83 -6.30 9.74 -11.78
N VAL A 84 -5.76 9.41 -12.94
CA VAL A 84 -6.12 10.05 -14.21
C VAL A 84 -6.65 8.98 -15.16
N ASN A 85 -7.89 9.15 -15.59
CA ASN A 85 -8.53 8.31 -16.60
C ASN A 85 -8.97 9.21 -17.73
N GLN A 86 -8.56 8.90 -18.97
CA GLN A 86 -8.93 9.68 -20.17
C GLN A 86 -8.69 11.20 -19.98
N GLY A 87 -7.54 11.57 -19.40
CA GLY A 87 -7.17 12.97 -19.15
C GLY A 87 -7.85 13.64 -17.94
N LYS A 88 -8.86 13.01 -17.32
CA LYS A 88 -9.56 13.57 -16.16
C LYS A 88 -8.98 13.06 -14.84
N ALA A 89 -8.52 14.00 -14.01
CA ALA A 89 -8.05 13.69 -12.66
C ALA A 89 -9.20 13.44 -11.68
N SER A 90 -9.02 12.47 -10.79
CA SER A 90 -9.95 12.18 -9.69
C SER A 90 -9.18 11.79 -8.43
N ALA A 91 -9.67 12.24 -7.28
CA ALA A 91 -9.16 11.84 -5.98
C ALA A 91 -9.98 10.65 -5.47
N LYS A 92 -9.32 9.55 -5.14
CA LYS A 92 -9.96 8.31 -4.66
C LYS A 92 -9.18 7.70 -3.51
N TYR A 93 -9.87 6.86 -2.74
CA TYR A 93 -9.30 6.08 -1.66
C TYR A 93 -8.54 6.93 -0.62
N PRO A 94 -9.25 7.79 0.12
CA PRO A 94 -8.65 8.55 1.22
C PRO A 94 -7.99 7.61 2.24
N PHE A 95 -6.95 8.10 2.88
CA PHE A 95 -6.18 7.34 3.86
C PHE A 95 -5.81 8.22 5.05
N TYR A 96 -5.52 7.57 6.18
CA TYR A 96 -4.86 8.17 7.33
C TYR A 96 -3.37 7.93 7.28
N SER A 97 -2.58 8.87 7.77
CA SER A 97 -1.14 8.74 7.91
C SER A 97 -0.70 8.73 9.36
N SER A 98 0.38 8.03 9.66
CA SER A 98 0.98 8.02 10.99
C SER A 98 2.44 7.55 10.91
N ILE A 99 3.23 7.82 11.95
CA ILE A 99 4.54 7.19 12.12
C ILE A 99 4.37 5.95 13.01
N GLY A 100 5.05 4.87 12.66
CA GLY A 100 5.12 3.69 13.51
C GLY A 100 6.08 2.63 12.98
N ALA A 101 6.22 1.51 13.68
CA ALA A 101 7.13 0.44 13.27
C ALA A 101 6.73 -0.14 11.90
N SER A 102 7.65 -0.76 11.18
CA SER A 102 7.27 -1.58 10.03
C SER A 102 6.53 -2.82 10.54
N SER A 103 5.52 -3.26 9.79
CA SER A 103 4.74 -4.46 10.09
C SER A 103 5.51 -5.76 9.88
N ARG A 104 6.64 -5.75 9.18
CA ARG A 104 7.43 -6.94 8.86
C ARG A 104 8.95 -6.76 9.01
N ASP A 105 9.43 -5.54 9.23
CA ASP A 105 10.87 -5.23 9.25
C ASP A 105 11.37 -4.78 10.64
N GLY A 106 10.87 -5.43 11.69
CA GLY A 106 11.32 -5.24 13.07
C GLY A 106 11.11 -3.80 13.57
N ASN A 107 12.18 -3.20 14.10
CA ASN A 107 12.15 -1.88 14.73
C ASN A 107 12.28 -0.71 13.74
N LEU A 108 12.30 -0.96 12.42
CA LEU A 108 12.36 0.11 11.43
C LEU A 108 11.13 1.00 11.57
N GLN A 109 11.32 2.28 11.85
CA GLN A 109 10.21 3.25 11.87
C GLN A 109 9.91 3.72 10.45
N VAL A 110 8.63 3.75 10.11
CA VAL A 110 8.13 4.05 8.76
C VAL A 110 6.96 5.03 8.83
N PHE A 111 6.74 5.76 7.74
CA PHE A 111 5.53 6.55 7.57
C PHE A 111 4.44 5.66 6.98
N ARG A 112 3.43 5.33 7.79
CA ARG A 112 2.34 4.41 7.46
C ARG A 112 1.19 5.15 6.79
N ILE A 113 0.59 4.52 5.80
CA ILE A 113 -0.63 4.94 5.09
C ILE A 113 -1.68 3.85 5.31
N ASN A 114 -2.70 4.15 6.10
CA ASN A 114 -3.76 3.22 6.44
C ASN A 114 -5.06 3.57 5.70
N TYR A 115 -5.54 2.64 4.89
CA TYR A 115 -6.77 2.77 4.11
C TYR A 115 -8.04 2.41 4.87
N ASN A 116 -7.94 2.09 6.17
CA ASN A 116 -9.12 1.80 6.99
C ASN A 116 -9.94 3.06 7.27
N ASN A 117 -10.64 3.54 6.25
CA ASN A 117 -11.51 4.70 6.25
C ASN A 117 -12.90 4.27 5.81
N SER A 118 -13.96 4.76 6.47
CA SER A 118 -15.34 4.40 6.17
C SER A 118 -15.79 4.81 4.76
N ALA A 119 -15.17 5.83 4.16
CA ALA A 119 -15.40 6.23 2.78
C ALA A 119 -14.82 5.24 1.75
N ASN A 120 -13.92 4.34 2.18
CA ASN A 120 -13.33 3.34 1.29
C ASN A 120 -14.20 2.08 1.20
N PRO A 121 -14.26 1.42 0.04
CA PRO A 121 -14.77 0.06 -0.08
C PRO A 121 -14.05 -0.90 0.89
N TRP A 122 -14.77 -1.90 1.40
CA TRP A 122 -14.25 -2.81 2.44
C TRP A 122 -12.91 -3.46 2.06
N TRP A 123 -12.73 -3.83 0.78
CA TRP A 123 -11.52 -4.48 0.28
C TRP A 123 -10.31 -3.52 0.24
N VAL A 124 -10.55 -2.21 0.03
CA VAL A 124 -9.49 -1.19 0.05
C VAL A 124 -8.96 -0.99 1.47
N ARG A 125 -9.80 -1.16 2.49
CA ARG A 125 -9.43 -0.98 3.91
C ARG A 125 -8.37 -1.98 4.39
N LEU A 126 -8.19 -3.06 3.64
CA LEU A 126 -7.18 -4.09 3.89
C LEU A 126 -5.77 -3.63 3.50
N PHE A 127 -5.62 -2.60 2.67
CA PHE A 127 -4.30 -2.11 2.28
C PHE A 127 -3.62 -1.33 3.41
N LEU A 128 -2.30 -1.45 3.42
CA LEU A 128 -1.36 -0.68 4.23
C LEU A 128 -0.17 -0.36 3.34
N ASP A 129 0.14 0.92 3.18
CA ASP A 129 1.44 1.30 2.61
C ASP A 129 2.38 1.73 3.73
N GLU A 130 3.65 1.37 3.60
CA GLU A 130 4.71 1.83 4.49
C GLU A 130 5.77 2.53 3.67
N LEU A 131 6.12 3.76 4.05
CA LEU A 131 7.06 4.60 3.31
C LEU A 131 8.32 4.85 4.12
N VAL A 132 9.46 4.83 3.43
CA VAL A 132 10.74 5.36 3.90
C VAL A 132 11.27 6.40 2.94
N VAL A 133 11.97 7.41 3.45
CA VAL A 133 12.71 8.36 2.64
C VAL A 133 14.03 7.74 2.22
N VAL A 134 14.26 7.72 0.90
CA VAL A 134 15.55 7.27 0.33
C VAL A 134 16.44 8.44 -0.07
N ARG A 135 15.85 9.61 -0.34
CA ARG A 135 16.52 10.90 -0.54
C ARG A 135 15.48 12.03 -0.45
N PRO A 136 15.88 13.31 -0.29
CA PRO A 136 14.92 14.42 -0.16
C PRO A 136 13.88 14.45 -1.28
N GLY A 137 12.60 14.45 -0.92
CA GLY A 137 11.48 14.46 -1.88
C GLY A 137 11.18 13.10 -2.53
N PHE A 138 11.88 12.03 -2.17
CA PHE A 138 11.64 10.68 -2.71
C PHE A 138 11.41 9.66 -1.61
N PHE A 139 10.29 8.96 -1.72
CA PHE A 139 9.97 7.81 -0.88
C PHE A 139 10.02 6.52 -1.69
N LEU A 140 10.50 5.47 -1.02
CA LEU A 140 10.26 4.10 -1.40
C LEU A 140 9.12 3.55 -0.52
N GLY A 141 8.04 3.15 -1.17
CA GLY A 141 6.84 2.62 -0.54
C GLY A 141 6.74 1.11 -0.70
N LYS A 142 6.17 0.47 0.31
CA LYS A 142 5.87 -0.97 0.33
C LYS A 142 4.38 -1.18 0.54
N LEU A 143 3.73 -1.79 -0.44
CA LEU A 143 2.31 -2.10 -0.42
C LEU A 143 2.08 -3.45 0.25
N SER A 144 1.20 -3.50 1.25
CA SER A 144 0.84 -4.73 1.95
C SER A 144 -0.68 -4.90 2.11
N LEU A 145 -1.13 -6.15 2.26
CA LEU A 145 -2.51 -6.54 2.51
C LEU A 145 -2.67 -7.17 3.89
N LYS A 146 -3.54 -6.60 4.72
CA LYS A 146 -3.87 -7.04 6.08
C LYS A 146 -4.97 -8.10 6.07
N ILE A 147 -4.70 -9.28 5.51
CA ILE A 147 -5.66 -10.39 5.48
C ILE A 147 -5.70 -11.09 6.84
N ILE A 148 -4.53 -11.37 7.42
CA ILE A 148 -4.39 -11.96 8.75
C ILE A 148 -3.99 -10.87 9.75
N PRO A 149 -4.69 -10.72 10.89
CA PRO A 149 -4.30 -9.77 11.93
C PRO A 149 -2.84 -9.93 12.35
N GLY A 150 -2.10 -8.81 12.40
CA GLY A 150 -0.69 -8.78 12.80
C GLY A 150 0.30 -9.33 11.77
N ARG A 151 -0.16 -9.92 10.66
CA ARG A 151 0.72 -10.55 9.65
C ARG A 151 0.32 -10.14 8.23
N PRO A 152 0.57 -8.88 7.83
CA PRO A 152 0.20 -8.43 6.49
C PRO A 152 1.08 -9.08 5.42
N TYR A 153 0.50 -9.36 4.25
CA TYR A 153 1.19 -9.91 3.09
C TYR A 153 1.78 -8.78 2.24
N GLN A 154 3.08 -8.83 1.95
CA GLN A 154 3.73 -7.81 1.13
C GLN A 154 3.50 -8.11 -0.36
N ILE A 155 3.02 -7.11 -1.09
CA ILE A 155 2.56 -7.28 -2.48
C ILE A 155 3.60 -6.76 -3.47
N THR A 156 4.09 -5.53 -3.27
CA THR A 156 5.08 -4.93 -4.16
C THR A 156 5.71 -3.68 -3.53
N PHE A 157 6.77 -3.18 -4.17
CA PHE A 157 7.30 -1.84 -3.96
C PHE A 157 6.74 -0.84 -4.97
N PHE A 158 6.75 0.43 -4.58
CA PHE A 158 6.42 1.56 -5.44
C PHE A 158 7.24 2.79 -5.02
N ASP A 159 7.44 3.72 -5.94
CA ASP A 159 8.14 4.97 -5.67
C ASP A 159 7.13 6.12 -5.56
N LEU A 160 7.46 7.12 -4.74
CA LEU A 160 6.79 8.41 -4.70
C LEU A 160 7.81 9.53 -4.82
N GLN A 161 7.65 10.41 -5.81
CA GLN A 161 8.50 11.57 -6.03
C GLN A 161 7.69 12.85 -5.86
N GLN A 162 8.17 13.79 -5.06
CA GLN A 162 7.51 15.07 -4.86
C GLN A 162 7.39 15.83 -6.19
N ASP A 163 6.18 16.27 -6.49
CA ASP A 163 5.88 17.06 -7.68
C ASP A 163 5.01 18.25 -7.27
N ASN A 164 5.67 19.40 -7.10
CA ASN A 164 5.06 20.62 -6.60
C ASN A 164 4.28 21.39 -7.68
N ASN A 165 4.37 20.96 -8.94
CA ASN A 165 3.78 21.67 -10.07
C ASN A 165 2.49 21.00 -10.54
N ARG A 166 2.43 19.66 -10.49
CA ARG A 166 1.30 18.90 -10.98
C ARG A 166 0.12 18.92 -10.00
N PHE A 167 -1.07 19.17 -10.52
CA PHE A 167 -2.32 19.28 -9.77
C PHE A 167 -2.32 20.33 -8.65
N ARG A 168 -1.55 21.42 -8.79
CA ARG A 168 -1.82 22.64 -8.02
C ARG A 168 -3.24 23.09 -8.33
N SER A 169 -4.06 23.27 -7.30
CA SER A 169 -5.22 24.13 -7.42
C SER A 169 -4.72 25.55 -7.65
N GLU A 170 -5.16 26.22 -8.70
CA GLU A 170 -4.93 27.66 -8.84
C GLU A 170 -5.42 28.37 -7.57
N PRO A 171 -4.72 29.40 -7.08
CA PRO A 171 -5.23 30.20 -5.99
C PRO A 171 -6.59 30.77 -6.42
N LYS A 172 -7.62 30.52 -5.60
CA LYS A 172 -8.90 31.23 -5.68
C LYS A 172 -8.73 32.68 -5.26
#